data_AF-A0A662YMT5-F1
#
_entry.id   AF-A0A662YMT5-F1
#
_cell.length_a   1.000
_cell.length_b   1.000
_cell.length_c   1.000
_cell.angle_alpha   90.00
_cell.angle_beta   90.00
_cell.angle_gamma   90.00
#
_symmetry.space_group_name_H-M   'P 1'
#
loop_
_entity.id
_entity.type
_entity.pdbx_description
1 polymer ?
#
loop_
_entity_poly.entity_id
_entity_poly.type
_entity_poly.pdbx_seq_one_letter_code
_entity_poly.pdbx_strand_id
1 'polypeptide(L)'
;MICVQSGVYIGGASDLTDCQYLTDAAITHILTVDSEEPEVQGSFQRKFIYALDESSSDLLSILDDCVQFITEALTTTPAAVLVHCHAGVSRSAAVVTAFMMKTHSLTLSDAYAKLQNIKPDVKIIEEFLDQLELYETMGCKVDETSPVYKQYRLRKVTEKYPELKNLPREVFAADPTSLGQTQSSEAICRRSLFRSSSILSHTSGTGPAAFAHKKFSHLTAVGGDQSQCTSHFIEPVQWMERALLGVMDGQLLCPKCSSKLGSFNWFGEQCSCGQWVTPAFQIHKNRVDEIKCLQIPGLRPGNS
;
A
#
# COMPACT_ATOMS: atom_id res chain seq x y z
N MET A 1 -28.97 -8.16 5.17
CA MET A 1 -28.33 -6.82 5.10
C MET A 1 -28.74 -6.02 6.32
N ILE A 2 -27.84 -5.21 6.88
CA ILE A 2 -28.04 -4.45 8.14
C ILE A 2 -27.66 -2.98 7.91
N CYS A 3 -28.47 -2.06 8.42
CA CYS A 3 -28.17 -0.62 8.41
C CYS A 3 -27.10 -0.29 9.46
N VAL A 4 -25.94 0.20 9.03
CA VAL A 4 -24.82 0.59 9.90
C VAL A 4 -24.97 2.04 10.35
N GLN A 5 -25.44 2.88 9.45
CA GLN A 5 -25.82 4.27 9.71
C GLN A 5 -26.78 4.73 8.61
N SER A 6 -27.33 5.94 8.76
CA SER A 6 -28.22 6.53 7.75
C SER A 6 -27.61 6.42 6.34
N GLY A 7 -28.28 5.64 5.48
CA GLY A 7 -27.88 5.44 4.09
C GLY A 7 -26.75 4.45 3.83
N VAL A 8 -26.16 3.81 4.85
CA VAL A 8 -25.07 2.83 4.66
C VAL A 8 -25.47 1.48 5.24
N TYR A 9 -25.45 0.47 4.37
CA TYR A 9 -25.81 -0.90 4.70
C TYR A 9 -24.64 -1.85 4.47
N ILE A 10 -24.54 -2.87 5.32
CA ILE A 10 -23.59 -3.99 5.17
C ILE A 10 -24.35 -5.30 4.93
N GLY A 11 -23.86 -6.14 4.03
CA GLY A 11 -24.52 -7.41 3.72
C GLY A 11 -23.61 -8.49 3.15
N GLY A 12 -24.20 -9.65 2.92
CA GLY A 12 -23.62 -10.79 2.19
C GLY A 12 -24.23 -10.93 0.79
N ALA A 13 -23.71 -11.86 0.00
CA ALA A 13 -24.16 -12.09 -1.38
C ALA A 13 -25.64 -12.52 -1.44
N SER A 14 -26.14 -13.22 -0.43
CA SER A 14 -27.56 -13.60 -0.33
C SER A 14 -28.49 -12.39 -0.31
N ASP A 15 -28.04 -11.26 0.23
CA ASP A 15 -28.86 -10.04 0.33
C ASP A 15 -29.16 -9.40 -1.03
N LEU A 16 -28.40 -9.75 -2.06
CA LEU A 16 -28.63 -9.25 -3.42
C LEU A 16 -29.80 -9.94 -4.13
N THR A 17 -30.22 -11.11 -3.62
CA THR A 17 -31.32 -11.89 -4.21
C THR A 17 -32.70 -11.37 -3.81
N ASP A 18 -32.78 -10.55 -2.76
CA ASP A 18 -34.03 -9.96 -2.27
C ASP A 18 -34.22 -8.54 -2.82
N CYS A 19 -34.72 -8.45 -4.06
CA CYS A 19 -34.97 -7.17 -4.73
C CYS A 19 -35.98 -6.28 -3.98
N GLN A 20 -36.92 -6.88 -3.25
CA GLN A 20 -37.89 -6.11 -2.48
C GLN A 20 -37.19 -5.43 -1.30
N TYR A 21 -36.33 -6.17 -0.59
CA TYR A 21 -35.57 -5.60 0.52
C TYR A 21 -34.63 -4.47 0.09
N LEU A 22 -33.96 -4.60 -1.06
CA LEU A 22 -33.14 -3.51 -1.63
C LEU A 22 -33.98 -2.28 -1.98
N THR A 23 -35.18 -2.49 -2.54
CA THR A 23 -36.10 -1.42 -2.92
C THR A 23 -36.66 -0.70 -1.68
N ASP A 24 -37.08 -1.45 -0.66
CA ASP A 24 -37.63 -0.91 0.58
C ASP A 24 -36.59 -0.12 1.38
N ALA A 25 -35.33 -0.54 1.32
CA ALA A 25 -34.18 0.19 1.87
C ALA A 25 -33.72 1.37 0.99
N ALA A 26 -34.39 1.59 -0.15
CA ALA A 26 -34.10 2.62 -1.15
C ALA A 26 -32.66 2.59 -1.68
N ILE A 27 -32.03 1.40 -1.75
CA ILE A 27 -30.65 1.23 -2.22
C ILE A 27 -30.50 1.76 -3.65
N THR A 28 -29.53 2.65 -3.86
CA THR A 28 -29.18 3.22 -5.17
C THR A 28 -27.81 2.77 -5.65
N HIS A 29 -26.91 2.44 -4.71
CA HIS A 29 -25.54 2.06 -5.00
C HIS A 29 -25.19 0.70 -4.37
N ILE A 30 -24.39 -0.10 -5.07
CA ILE A 30 -23.88 -1.38 -4.58
C ILE A 30 -22.36 -1.42 -4.77
N LEU A 31 -21.64 -1.53 -3.65
CA LEU A 31 -20.21 -1.80 -3.62
C LEU A 31 -19.99 -3.28 -3.31
N THR A 32 -19.51 -4.02 -4.30
CA THR A 32 -19.15 -5.42 -4.17
C THR A 32 -17.64 -5.54 -3.94
N VAL A 33 -17.26 -6.19 -2.84
CA VAL A 33 -15.86 -6.56 -2.56
C VAL A 33 -15.79 -8.07 -2.41
N ASP A 34 -15.59 -8.77 -3.54
CA ASP A 34 -15.69 -10.22 -3.61
C ASP A 34 -14.80 -10.83 -4.70
N SER A 35 -14.80 -12.17 -4.79
CA SER A 35 -14.08 -12.95 -5.80
C SER A 35 -14.78 -12.96 -7.16
N GLU A 36 -16.08 -12.69 -7.19
CA GLU A 36 -16.92 -12.73 -8.38
C GLU A 36 -17.89 -11.55 -8.39
N GLU A 37 -18.13 -10.97 -9.56
CA GLU A 37 -19.13 -9.92 -9.72
C GLU A 37 -20.52 -10.55 -9.80
N PRO A 38 -21.45 -10.21 -8.89
CA PRO A 38 -22.77 -10.82 -8.86
C PRO A 38 -23.67 -10.27 -9.96
N GLU A 39 -24.53 -11.14 -10.50
CA GLU A 39 -25.70 -10.69 -11.25
C GLU A 39 -26.73 -10.11 -10.29
N VAL A 40 -27.02 -8.82 -10.43
CA VAL A 40 -28.00 -8.11 -9.60
C VAL A 40 -29.14 -7.62 -10.48
N GLN A 41 -30.37 -7.99 -10.13
CA GLN A 41 -31.56 -7.50 -10.81
C GLN A 41 -31.93 -6.10 -10.32
N GLY A 42 -32.06 -5.15 -11.23
CA GLY A 42 -32.42 -3.76 -10.92
C GLY A 42 -31.41 -2.75 -11.44
N SER A 43 -31.79 -1.48 -11.41
CA SER A 43 -30.95 -0.37 -11.87
C SER A 43 -30.20 0.26 -10.70
N PHE A 44 -29.01 -0.28 -10.41
CA PHE A 44 -28.11 0.26 -9.38
C PHE A 44 -26.84 0.82 -10.00
N GLN A 45 -26.28 1.86 -9.39
CA GLN A 45 -24.88 2.22 -9.64
C GLN A 45 -24.00 1.19 -8.91
N ARG A 46 -23.12 0.52 -9.65
CA ARG A 46 -22.36 -0.62 -9.14
C ARG A 46 -20.87 -0.36 -9.23
N LYS A 47 -20.15 -0.82 -8.22
CA LYS A 47 -18.69 -0.88 -8.23
C LYS A 47 -18.25 -2.25 -7.74
N PHE A 48 -17.50 -2.95 -8.58
CA PHE A 48 -16.92 -4.24 -8.25
C PHE A 48 -15.43 -4.10 -7.99
N ILE A 49 -15.00 -4.61 -6.83
CA ILE A 49 -13.61 -4.72 -6.42
C ILE A 49 -13.32 -6.20 -6.21
N TYR A 50 -12.40 -6.76 -7.01
CA TYR A 50 -11.94 -8.11 -6.83
C TYR A 50 -11.08 -8.22 -5.56
N ALA A 51 -11.52 -9.03 -4.59
CA ALA A 51 -10.75 -9.36 -3.41
C ALA A 51 -11.14 -10.73 -2.83
N LEU A 52 -10.13 -11.55 -2.53
CA LEU A 52 -10.29 -12.81 -1.79
C LEU A 52 -10.26 -12.54 -0.28
N ASP A 53 -10.92 -13.37 0.52
CA ASP A 53 -10.92 -13.27 1.99
C ASP A 53 -9.73 -14.02 2.59
N GLU A 54 -8.52 -13.58 2.24
CA GLU A 54 -7.27 -14.26 2.56
C GLU A 54 -6.12 -13.26 2.77
N SER A 55 -5.02 -13.73 3.35
CA SER A 55 -3.87 -12.91 3.72
C SER A 55 -3.18 -12.20 2.56
N SER A 56 -3.16 -12.80 1.36
CA SER A 56 -2.57 -12.23 0.13
C SER A 56 -3.32 -11.04 -0.44
N SER A 57 -4.58 -10.83 -0.05
CA SER A 57 -5.40 -9.73 -0.59
C SER A 57 -4.92 -8.37 -0.09
N ASP A 58 -4.85 -7.42 -1.02
CA ASP A 58 -4.50 -6.02 -0.76
C ASP A 58 -5.76 -5.15 -0.81
N LEU A 59 -6.46 -5.05 0.33
CA LEU A 59 -7.57 -4.12 0.50
C LEU A 59 -7.08 -2.69 0.73
N LEU A 60 -5.94 -2.51 1.40
CA LEU A 60 -5.41 -1.18 1.72
C LEU A 60 -5.33 -0.28 0.49
N SER A 61 -4.79 -0.79 -0.62
CA SER A 61 -4.64 -0.04 -1.87
C SER A 61 -5.96 0.46 -2.48
N ILE A 62 -7.09 -0.16 -2.15
CA ILE A 62 -8.42 0.16 -2.70
C ILE A 62 -9.35 0.87 -1.70
N LEU A 63 -8.92 1.07 -0.43
CA LEU A 63 -9.78 1.64 0.61
C LEU A 63 -10.26 3.04 0.25
N ASP A 64 -9.38 3.92 -0.23
CA ASP A 64 -9.75 5.29 -0.58
C ASP A 64 -10.81 5.32 -1.69
N ASP A 65 -10.67 4.45 -2.68
CA ASP A 65 -11.58 4.34 -3.82
C ASP A 65 -12.96 3.75 -3.42
N CYS A 66 -12.96 2.84 -2.44
CA CYS A 66 -14.18 2.32 -1.83
C CYS A 66 -14.89 3.38 -0.99
N VAL A 67 -14.16 4.07 -0.11
CA VAL A 67 -14.72 5.11 0.76
C VAL A 67 -15.25 6.28 -0.08
N GLN A 68 -14.58 6.63 -1.17
CA GLN A 68 -15.07 7.62 -2.11
C GLN A 68 -16.42 7.20 -2.72
N PHE A 69 -16.54 5.97 -3.22
CA PHE A 69 -17.80 5.47 -3.78
C PHE A 69 -18.95 5.50 -2.76
N ILE A 70 -18.69 5.08 -1.52
CA ILE A 70 -19.69 5.14 -0.43
C ILE A 70 -20.09 6.60 -0.15
N THR A 71 -19.12 7.51 -0.09
CA THR A 71 -19.37 8.93 0.19
C THR A 71 -20.17 9.59 -0.93
N GLU A 72 -19.83 9.31 -2.20
CA GLU A 72 -20.57 9.80 -3.37
C GLU A 72 -22.02 9.30 -3.37
N ALA A 73 -22.25 8.03 -3.04
CA ALA A 73 -23.58 7.47 -2.91
C ALA A 73 -24.44 8.18 -1.84
N LEU A 74 -23.81 8.69 -0.77
CA LEU A 74 -24.50 9.44 0.28
C LEU A 74 -24.84 10.89 -0.12
N THR A 75 -24.34 11.36 -1.27
CA THR A 75 -24.71 12.68 -1.82
C THR A 75 -25.93 12.63 -2.73
N THR A 76 -26.40 11.44 -3.12
CA THR A 76 -27.57 11.27 -4.01
C THR A 76 -28.89 11.30 -3.25
N THR A 77 -30.00 11.48 -3.96
CA THR A 77 -31.34 11.36 -3.38
C THR A 77 -32.14 10.33 -4.17
N PRO A 78 -32.50 9.16 -3.59
CA PRO A 78 -32.20 8.73 -2.24
C PRO A 78 -30.71 8.36 -2.01
N ALA A 79 -30.23 8.60 -0.79
CA ALA A 79 -28.86 8.34 -0.34
C ALA A 79 -28.80 6.96 0.34
N ALA A 80 -28.57 5.89 -0.42
CA ALA A 80 -28.44 4.56 0.16
C ALA A 80 -27.48 3.65 -0.62
N VAL A 81 -26.50 3.09 0.09
CA VAL A 81 -25.48 2.21 -0.45
C VAL A 81 -25.39 0.90 0.33
N LEU A 82 -25.33 -0.21 -0.40
CA LEU A 82 -25.00 -1.52 0.16
C LEU A 82 -23.53 -1.84 -0.13
N VAL A 83 -22.76 -2.06 0.94
CA VAL A 83 -21.41 -2.62 0.87
C VAL A 83 -21.49 -4.10 1.23
N HIS A 84 -21.16 -4.99 0.29
CA HIS A 84 -21.26 -6.42 0.52
C HIS A 84 -20.03 -7.19 0.04
N CYS A 85 -19.88 -8.38 0.60
CA CYS A 85 -18.98 -9.43 0.13
C CYS A 85 -19.76 -10.75 0.13
N HIS A 86 -19.08 -11.90 0.22
CA HIS A 86 -19.75 -13.19 0.21
C HIS A 86 -20.64 -13.40 1.45
N ALA A 87 -20.05 -13.29 2.64
CA ALA A 87 -20.74 -13.54 3.91
C ALA A 87 -21.19 -12.27 4.66
N GLY A 88 -20.66 -11.10 4.27
CA GLY A 88 -20.90 -9.86 5.01
C GLY A 88 -20.17 -9.75 6.35
N VAL A 89 -19.07 -10.50 6.52
CA VAL A 89 -18.38 -10.70 7.81
C VAL A 89 -16.99 -10.06 7.87
N SER A 90 -16.17 -10.19 6.81
CA SER A 90 -14.76 -9.79 6.79
C SER A 90 -14.47 -8.67 5.78
N ARG A 91 -14.39 -8.97 4.46
CA ARG A 91 -14.07 -7.98 3.41
C ARG A 91 -14.94 -6.72 3.44
N SER A 92 -16.26 -6.88 3.39
CA SER A 92 -17.19 -5.73 3.45
C SER A 92 -17.14 -5.03 4.80
N ALA A 93 -16.90 -5.75 5.89
CA ALA A 93 -16.74 -5.17 7.21
C ALA A 93 -15.47 -4.30 7.29
N ALA A 94 -14.35 -4.75 6.72
CA ALA A 94 -13.12 -3.97 6.66
C ALA A 94 -13.32 -2.66 5.89
N VAL A 95 -14.03 -2.69 4.76
CA VAL A 95 -14.35 -1.49 3.98
C VAL A 95 -15.27 -0.53 4.75
N VAL A 96 -16.31 -1.05 5.41
CA VAL A 96 -17.21 -0.24 6.24
C VAL A 96 -16.46 0.37 7.44
N THR A 97 -15.56 -0.40 8.06
CA THR A 97 -14.68 0.10 9.13
C THR A 97 -13.78 1.23 8.62
N ALA A 98 -13.12 1.07 7.46
CA ALA A 98 -12.31 2.13 6.85
C ALA A 98 -13.13 3.41 6.55
N PHE A 99 -14.35 3.24 6.05
CA PHE A 99 -15.29 4.34 5.82
C PHE A 99 -15.61 5.08 7.13
N MET A 100 -15.92 4.36 8.20
CA MET A 100 -16.20 4.95 9.51
C MET A 100 -14.97 5.64 10.11
N MET A 101 -13.78 5.05 9.98
CA MET A 101 -12.52 5.66 10.41
C MET A 101 -12.31 7.00 9.71
N LYS A 102 -12.44 7.05 8.38
CA LYS A 102 -12.19 8.25 7.59
C LYS A 102 -13.24 9.34 7.78
N THR A 103 -14.52 8.98 7.80
CA THR A 103 -15.61 9.97 7.80
C THR A 103 -15.95 10.49 9.19
N HIS A 104 -15.68 9.72 10.24
CA HIS A 104 -15.96 10.10 11.62
C HIS A 104 -14.70 10.35 12.45
N SER A 105 -13.51 10.30 11.84
CA SER A 105 -12.22 10.43 12.53
C SER A 105 -12.09 9.46 13.71
N LEU A 106 -12.57 8.22 13.53
CA LEU A 106 -12.51 7.17 14.54
C LEU A 106 -11.21 6.39 14.42
N THR A 107 -10.71 5.92 15.56
CA THR A 107 -9.62 4.94 15.55
C THR A 107 -10.08 3.61 14.96
N LEU A 108 -9.14 2.75 14.52
CA LEU A 108 -9.50 1.38 14.08
C LEU A 108 -10.29 0.65 15.18
N SER A 109 -9.81 0.72 16.42
CA SER A 109 -10.44 0.09 17.57
C SER A 109 -11.89 0.57 17.75
N ASP A 110 -12.12 1.89 17.71
CA ASP A 110 -13.46 2.46 17.93
C ASP A 110 -14.41 2.17 16.77
N ALA A 111 -13.93 2.30 15.53
CA ALA A 111 -14.73 2.03 14.34
C ALA A 111 -15.14 0.56 14.26
N TYR A 112 -14.21 -0.35 14.54
CA TYR A 112 -14.46 -1.78 14.52
C TYR A 112 -15.42 -2.21 15.65
N ALA A 113 -15.20 -1.73 16.88
CA ALA A 113 -16.09 -2.00 18.00
C ALA A 113 -17.51 -1.46 17.74
N LYS A 114 -17.64 -0.27 17.14
CA LYS A 114 -18.94 0.29 16.77
C LYS A 114 -19.66 -0.57 15.72
N LEU A 115 -18.94 -1.09 14.72
CA LEU A 115 -19.51 -2.00 13.74
C LEU A 115 -19.94 -3.33 14.38
N GLN A 116 -19.13 -3.91 15.27
CA GLN A 116 -19.46 -5.15 15.99
C GLN A 116 -20.69 -4.99 16.90
N ASN A 117 -20.88 -3.82 17.52
CA ASN A 117 -22.09 -3.53 18.30
C ASN A 117 -23.37 -3.54 17.45
N ILE A 118 -23.27 -3.17 16.17
CA ILE A 118 -24.40 -3.16 15.23
C ILE A 118 -24.59 -4.54 14.59
N LYS A 119 -23.49 -5.22 14.27
CA LYS A 119 -23.46 -6.52 13.59
C LYS A 119 -22.48 -7.47 14.32
N PRO A 120 -22.95 -8.21 15.36
CA PRO A 120 -22.08 -9.00 16.25
C PRO A 120 -21.33 -10.17 15.60
N ASP A 121 -21.77 -10.65 14.43
CA ASP A 121 -21.13 -11.72 13.67
C ASP A 121 -19.96 -11.21 12.78
N VAL A 122 -19.70 -9.89 12.74
CA VAL A 122 -18.54 -9.33 12.05
C VAL A 122 -17.23 -9.85 12.67
N LYS A 123 -16.36 -10.33 11.80
CA LYS A 123 -15.03 -10.83 12.14
C LYS A 123 -14.09 -10.59 10.96
N ILE A 124 -13.42 -9.43 10.98
CA ILE A 124 -12.37 -9.10 10.03
C ILE A 124 -11.16 -10.00 10.31
N ILE A 125 -10.56 -10.56 9.26
CA ILE A 125 -9.31 -11.33 9.38
C ILE A 125 -8.15 -10.44 9.86
N GLU A 126 -7.16 -11.04 10.53
CA GLU A 126 -6.05 -10.31 11.15
C GLU A 126 -5.29 -9.45 10.12
N GLU A 127 -5.08 -9.98 8.91
CA GLU A 127 -4.33 -9.29 7.85
C GLU A 127 -5.05 -8.06 7.29
N PHE A 128 -6.38 -8.00 7.39
CA PHE A 128 -7.15 -6.80 7.05
C PHE A 128 -7.16 -5.79 8.20
N LEU A 129 -7.08 -6.24 9.46
CA LEU A 129 -6.89 -5.35 10.60
C LEU A 129 -5.51 -4.67 10.53
N ASP A 130 -4.45 -5.40 10.19
CA ASP A 130 -3.10 -4.85 9.96
C ASP A 130 -3.11 -3.77 8.86
N GLN A 131 -3.88 -4.01 7.79
CA GLN A 131 -4.06 -3.05 6.69
C GLN A 131 -4.80 -1.80 7.15
N LEU A 132 -5.83 -1.94 8.00
CA LEU A 132 -6.55 -0.80 8.57
C LEU A 132 -5.70 -0.01 9.59
N GLU A 133 -4.83 -0.66 10.37
CA GLU A 133 -3.89 0.01 11.27
C GLU A 133 -2.88 0.86 10.47
N LEU A 134 -2.40 0.31 9.34
CA LEU A 134 -1.57 1.08 8.41
C LEU A 134 -2.34 2.25 7.79
N TYR A 135 -3.61 2.05 7.45
CA TYR A 135 -4.49 3.12 6.97
C TYR A 135 -4.67 4.24 8.00
N GLU A 136 -4.89 3.89 9.27
CA GLU A 136 -4.96 4.82 10.39
C GLU A 136 -3.66 5.61 10.57
N THR A 137 -2.52 4.92 10.53
CA THR A 137 -1.17 5.52 10.65
C THR A 137 -0.90 6.54 9.54
N MET A 138 -1.49 6.35 8.35
CA MET A 138 -1.42 7.30 7.24
C MET A 138 -2.52 8.37 7.27
N GLY A 139 -3.26 8.49 8.38
CA GLY A 139 -4.31 9.49 8.55
C GLY A 139 -5.59 9.17 7.78
N CYS A 140 -5.95 7.88 7.67
CA CYS A 140 -7.10 7.39 6.91
C CYS A 140 -7.08 7.85 5.43
N LYS A 141 -5.89 7.80 4.84
CA LYS A 141 -5.63 8.08 3.43
C LYS A 141 -4.47 7.24 2.94
N VAL A 142 -4.60 6.68 1.74
CA VAL A 142 -3.50 5.93 1.12
C VAL A 142 -2.51 6.94 0.56
N ASP A 143 -1.41 7.17 1.28
CA ASP A 143 -0.30 7.99 0.80
C ASP A 143 0.73 7.10 0.09
N GLU A 144 0.66 7.05 -1.23
CA GLU A 144 1.60 6.29 -2.06
C GLU A 144 3.07 6.76 -1.94
N THR A 145 3.28 7.99 -1.46
CA THR A 145 4.62 8.54 -1.24
C THR A 145 5.21 8.12 0.10
N SER A 146 4.38 7.63 1.03
CA SER A 146 4.80 7.18 2.35
C SER A 146 5.78 6.01 2.26
N PRO A 147 6.94 6.10 2.94
CA PRO A 147 7.88 4.98 3.01
C PRO A 147 7.25 3.69 3.54
N VAL A 148 6.32 3.79 4.50
CA VAL A 148 5.65 2.62 5.10
C VAL A 148 4.71 1.96 4.09
N TYR A 149 3.99 2.75 3.29
CA TYR A 149 3.13 2.21 2.23
C TYR A 149 3.95 1.54 1.13
N LYS A 150 5.07 2.15 0.72
CA LYS A 150 5.99 1.55 -0.25
C LYS A 150 6.53 0.20 0.23
N GLN A 151 6.94 0.12 1.50
CA GLN A 151 7.36 -1.13 2.13
C GLN A 151 6.24 -2.18 2.13
N TYR A 152 5.03 -1.79 2.53
CA TYR A 152 3.84 -2.66 2.49
C TYR A 152 3.57 -3.21 1.08
N ARG A 153 3.51 -2.33 0.08
CA ARG A 153 3.26 -2.68 -1.32
C ARG A 153 4.29 -3.68 -1.85
N LEU A 154 5.56 -3.50 -1.51
CA LEU A 154 6.62 -4.41 -1.92
C LEU A 154 6.51 -5.80 -1.29
N ARG A 155 6.04 -5.91 -0.03
CA ARG A 155 5.72 -7.21 0.59
C ARG A 155 4.53 -7.89 -0.10
N LYS A 156 3.49 -7.13 -0.44
CA LYS A 156 2.35 -7.66 -1.21
C LYS A 156 2.76 -8.20 -2.58
N VAL A 157 3.77 -7.60 -3.21
CA VAL A 157 4.33 -8.12 -4.47
C VAL A 157 4.95 -9.50 -4.30
N THR A 158 5.71 -9.75 -3.23
CA THR A 158 6.33 -11.08 -3.01
C THR A 158 5.30 -12.15 -2.68
N GLU A 159 4.21 -11.77 -2.00
CA GLU A 159 3.09 -12.67 -1.72
C GLU A 159 2.33 -13.03 -3.01
N LYS A 160 2.07 -12.04 -3.87
CA LYS A 160 1.31 -12.21 -5.11
C LYS A 160 2.09 -12.87 -6.25
N TYR A 161 3.39 -12.62 -6.33
CA TYR A 161 4.26 -13.09 -7.42
C TYR A 161 5.45 -13.89 -6.89
N PRO A 162 5.25 -15.11 -6.34
CA PRO A 162 6.31 -15.87 -5.69
C PRO A 162 7.46 -16.27 -6.62
N GLU A 163 7.23 -16.33 -7.94
CA GLU A 163 8.30 -16.60 -8.92
C GLU A 163 9.02 -15.33 -9.40
N LEU A 164 8.47 -14.14 -9.15
CA LEU A 164 9.02 -12.83 -9.56
C LEU A 164 9.35 -12.71 -11.05
N LYS A 165 8.76 -13.54 -11.93
CA LYS A 165 9.03 -13.54 -13.37
C LYS A 165 8.27 -12.46 -14.15
N ASN A 166 7.08 -12.09 -13.67
CA ASN A 166 6.15 -11.20 -14.37
C ASN A 166 5.67 -10.07 -13.43
N LEU A 167 6.63 -9.30 -12.89
CA LEU A 167 6.29 -8.19 -12.00
C LEU A 167 5.68 -7.02 -12.80
N PRO A 168 4.55 -6.44 -12.37
CA PRO A 168 3.99 -5.25 -12.98
C PRO A 168 5.00 -4.10 -12.94
N ARG A 169 5.05 -3.29 -14.01
CA ARG A 169 6.04 -2.20 -14.13
C ARG A 169 5.85 -1.13 -13.04
N GLU A 170 4.63 -0.97 -12.55
CA GLU A 170 4.20 -0.02 -11.53
C GLU A 170 4.82 -0.32 -10.15
N VAL A 171 5.31 -1.56 -9.94
CA VAL A 171 6.08 -1.93 -8.75
C VAL A 171 7.38 -1.15 -8.68
N PHE A 172 7.96 -0.78 -9.83
CA PHE A 172 9.24 -0.10 -9.93
C PHE A 172 9.08 1.42 -9.96
N ALA A 173 9.87 2.12 -9.15
CA ALA A 173 10.02 3.57 -9.27
C ALA A 173 10.60 3.94 -10.64
N ALA A 174 10.17 5.08 -11.18
CA ALA A 174 10.63 5.58 -12.46
C ALA A 174 12.16 5.76 -12.48
N ASP A 175 12.80 5.35 -13.58
CA ASP A 175 14.21 5.60 -13.79
C ASP A 175 14.44 7.12 -13.87
N PRO A 176 15.23 7.74 -12.96
CA PRO A 176 15.43 9.18 -12.98
C PRO A 176 16.12 9.69 -14.25
N THR A 177 16.69 8.81 -15.08
CA THR A 177 17.32 9.17 -16.36
C THR A 177 16.37 9.17 -17.56
N SER A 178 15.15 8.65 -17.44
CA SER A 178 14.17 8.68 -18.54
C SER A 178 13.64 10.08 -18.83
N LEU A 179 13.90 11.04 -17.95
CA LEU A 179 13.62 12.47 -18.11
C LEU A 179 14.89 13.20 -18.54
N GLY A 180 15.27 13.02 -19.82
CA GLY A 180 16.24 13.85 -20.55
C GLY A 180 17.52 14.23 -19.80
N GLN A 181 18.56 13.39 -19.88
CA GLN A 181 19.94 13.85 -19.69
C GLN A 181 20.75 13.69 -20.97
N THR A 182 21.25 14.82 -21.44
CA THR A 182 22.31 14.98 -22.45
C THR A 182 23.56 14.22 -22.02
N GLN A 183 24.14 13.49 -22.96
CA GLN A 183 25.43 12.81 -22.81
C GLN A 183 26.50 13.83 -22.41
N SER A 184 26.97 13.77 -21.16
CA SER A 184 28.23 14.39 -20.78
C SER A 184 29.30 13.28 -20.81
N SER A 185 30.16 13.41 -21.81
CA SER A 185 31.39 12.67 -21.96
C SER A 185 32.41 13.10 -20.90
N GLU A 186 33.20 12.11 -20.47
CA GLU A 186 34.46 12.21 -19.74
C GLU A 186 34.41 12.21 -18.18
N ALA A 187 34.86 11.06 -17.65
CA ALA A 187 35.27 10.71 -16.29
C ALA A 187 34.20 10.60 -15.16
N ILE A 188 34.11 9.37 -14.61
CA ILE A 188 33.28 8.86 -13.47
C ILE A 188 31.82 8.50 -13.85
N CYS A 189 31.26 7.36 -13.35
CA CYS A 189 29.84 6.93 -13.54
C CYS A 189 28.91 7.98 -12.89
N ARG A 190 28.70 9.12 -13.55
CA ARG A 190 27.68 10.12 -13.23
C ARG A 190 26.40 9.73 -13.94
N ARG A 191 25.61 8.88 -13.30
CA ARG A 191 24.26 8.50 -13.72
C ARG A 191 23.35 8.58 -12.51
N SER A 192 22.22 9.26 -12.62
CA SER A 192 21.20 9.24 -11.58
C SER A 192 20.66 7.82 -11.39
N LEU A 193 20.67 7.32 -10.16
CA LEU A 193 20.26 5.94 -9.85
C LEU A 193 18.86 5.89 -9.22
N PHE A 194 18.57 6.76 -8.25
CA PHE A 194 17.27 6.81 -7.58
C PHE A 194 17.03 8.22 -7.05
N ARG A 195 15.77 8.53 -6.72
CA ARG A 195 15.38 9.80 -6.10
C ARG A 195 15.39 9.66 -4.58
N SER A 196 15.51 10.77 -3.85
CA SER A 196 15.35 10.77 -2.38
C SER A 196 13.98 10.21 -1.96
N SER A 197 12.94 10.45 -2.75
CA SER A 197 11.60 9.88 -2.57
C SER A 197 11.56 8.35 -2.64
N SER A 198 12.57 7.70 -3.22
CA SER A 198 12.66 6.25 -3.32
C SER A 198 13.30 5.61 -2.09
N ILE A 199 13.84 6.38 -1.16
CA ILE A 199 14.47 5.87 0.07
C ILE A 199 13.38 5.39 1.03
N LEU A 200 13.51 4.14 1.48
CA LEU A 200 12.66 3.53 2.49
C LEU A 200 13.24 3.79 3.87
N SER A 201 12.41 4.32 4.76
CA SER A 201 12.78 4.60 6.13
C SER A 201 12.56 3.39 7.03
N HIS A 202 13.51 3.13 7.93
CA HIS A 202 13.36 2.20 9.04
C HIS A 202 13.84 2.86 10.34
N THR A 203 13.29 2.42 11.48
CA THR A 203 13.80 2.79 12.80
C THR A 203 15.11 2.05 13.07
N SER A 204 16.05 2.63 13.84
CA SER A 204 17.32 1.96 14.17
C SER A 204 17.09 0.72 15.05
N GLY A 205 17.96 -0.27 14.94
CA GLY A 205 17.82 -1.53 15.67
C GLY A 205 18.23 -1.39 17.11
N THR A 206 17.68 -2.26 17.96
CA THR A 206 18.15 -2.46 19.33
C THR A 206 19.53 -3.14 19.38
N GLY A 207 20.29 -3.16 18.27
CA GLY A 207 21.62 -3.74 18.15
C GLY A 207 21.63 -5.28 18.18
N PRO A 208 22.79 -5.90 18.47
CA PRO A 208 22.93 -7.36 18.58
C PRO A 208 22.06 -8.03 19.66
N ALA A 209 21.42 -7.25 20.55
CA ALA A 209 20.48 -7.75 21.55
C ALA A 209 19.17 -8.28 20.94
N ALA A 210 18.83 -7.90 19.71
CA ALA A 210 17.62 -8.34 19.00
C ALA A 210 17.64 -9.83 18.58
N PHE A 211 18.79 -10.50 18.64
CA PHE A 211 18.91 -11.94 18.38
C PHE A 211 18.51 -12.82 19.58
N ALA A 212 18.13 -12.21 20.71
CA ALA A 212 17.39 -12.92 21.75
C ALA A 212 15.94 -13.08 21.27
N HIS A 213 15.58 -14.27 20.77
CA HIS A 213 14.22 -14.64 20.41
C HIS A 213 13.20 -14.13 21.44
N LYS A 214 12.37 -13.14 21.08
CA LYS A 214 10.94 -13.05 21.41
C LYS A 214 10.29 -11.74 20.91
N LYS A 215 9.21 -11.96 20.14
CA LYS A 215 7.96 -11.21 20.02
C LYS A 215 8.01 -9.80 19.39
N PHE A 216 7.35 -9.73 18.24
CA PHE A 216 6.73 -8.54 17.68
C PHE A 216 5.95 -7.82 18.79
N SER A 217 6.37 -6.61 19.15
CA SER A 217 5.60 -5.76 20.05
C SER A 217 5.61 -4.33 19.51
N HIS A 218 4.41 -3.88 19.16
CA HIS A 218 3.94 -2.50 19.16
C HIS A 218 4.86 -1.42 18.55
N LEU A 219 4.44 -0.95 17.37
CA LEU A 219 4.90 0.30 16.77
C LEU A 219 4.36 1.49 17.59
N THR A 220 5.09 1.90 18.62
CA THR A 220 5.02 3.26 19.14
C THR A 220 6.39 3.90 19.20
N ALA A 221 6.43 5.13 18.68
CA ALA A 221 7.40 6.20 18.89
C ALA A 221 8.69 6.28 18.04
N VAL A 222 8.65 7.27 17.13
CA VAL A 222 9.56 8.42 16.98
C VAL A 222 11.07 8.18 16.86
N GLY A 223 11.59 8.44 15.64
CA GLY A 223 12.84 9.18 15.44
C GLY A 223 14.16 8.44 15.71
N GLY A 224 14.41 7.34 15.00
CA GLY A 224 15.77 6.79 14.89
C GLY A 224 16.58 7.53 13.81
N ASP A 225 17.75 8.06 14.18
CA ASP A 225 18.62 8.77 13.24
C ASP A 225 19.31 7.82 12.24
N GLN A 226 18.73 7.70 11.04
CA GLN A 226 19.28 6.90 9.93
C GLN A 226 20.61 7.44 9.38
N SER A 227 21.09 8.60 9.86
CA SER A 227 22.38 9.18 9.49
C SER A 227 23.53 8.19 9.70
N GLN A 228 23.41 7.30 10.70
CA GLN A 228 24.44 6.33 11.10
C GLN A 228 24.45 5.05 10.26
N CYS A 229 23.44 4.81 9.42
CA CYS A 229 23.40 3.61 8.57
C CYS A 229 24.43 3.71 7.45
N THR A 230 25.06 2.60 7.08
CA THR A 230 26.07 2.56 5.99
C THR A 230 25.47 2.50 4.60
N SER A 231 24.16 2.27 4.49
CA SER A 231 23.47 2.01 3.22
C SER A 231 22.11 2.70 3.18
N HIS A 232 21.65 2.98 1.96
CA HIS A 232 20.27 3.35 1.68
C HIS A 232 19.49 2.08 1.32
N PHE A 233 18.32 1.91 1.90
CA PHE A 233 17.33 0.96 1.42
C PHE A 233 16.35 1.73 0.55
N ILE A 234 16.05 1.24 -0.63
CA ILE A 234 15.19 1.94 -1.59
C ILE A 234 14.08 1.03 -2.11
N GLU A 235 13.02 1.62 -2.67
CA GLU A 235 12.13 0.89 -3.55
C GLU A 235 12.87 0.53 -4.86
N PRO A 236 12.57 -0.62 -5.48
CA PRO A 236 13.24 -1.02 -6.70
C PRO A 236 12.94 -0.02 -7.82
N VAL A 237 13.96 0.35 -8.59
CA VAL A 237 13.86 1.34 -9.68
C VAL A 237 13.86 0.60 -11.02
N GLN A 238 13.20 1.13 -12.05
CA GLN A 238 13.05 0.47 -13.36
C GLN A 238 14.36 -0.03 -13.98
N TRP A 239 15.50 0.65 -13.79
CA TRP A 239 16.78 0.15 -14.31
C TRP A 239 17.25 -1.16 -13.63
N MET A 240 16.73 -1.48 -12.44
CA MET A 240 17.02 -2.71 -11.71
C MET A 240 16.23 -3.92 -12.23
N GLU A 241 15.16 -3.70 -12.99
CA GLU A 241 14.19 -4.74 -13.40
C GLU A 241 14.88 -6.03 -13.89
N ARG A 242 15.82 -5.92 -14.83
CA ARG A 242 16.55 -7.07 -15.39
C ARG A 242 17.33 -7.89 -14.36
N ALA A 243 17.80 -7.25 -13.28
CA ALA A 243 18.53 -7.94 -12.22
C ALA A 243 17.60 -8.62 -11.21
N LEU A 244 16.33 -8.21 -11.15
CA LEU A 244 15.37 -8.63 -10.12
C LEU A 244 14.43 -9.74 -10.59
N LEU A 245 14.17 -9.84 -11.91
CA LEU A 245 13.21 -10.79 -12.45
C LEU A 245 13.69 -12.24 -12.31
N GLY A 246 12.85 -13.09 -11.73
CA GLY A 246 13.08 -14.53 -11.60
C GLY A 246 14.11 -14.96 -10.56
N VAL A 247 14.59 -14.06 -9.70
CA VAL A 247 15.62 -14.32 -8.68
C VAL A 247 15.25 -13.70 -7.32
N MET A 248 15.64 -14.37 -6.24
CA MET A 248 15.29 -13.98 -4.85
C MET A 248 16.30 -13.02 -4.21
N ASP A 249 17.54 -13.07 -4.66
CA ASP A 249 18.62 -12.22 -4.17
C ASP A 249 19.69 -12.05 -5.25
N GLY A 250 20.53 -11.03 -5.07
CA GLY A 250 21.60 -10.77 -6.02
C GLY A 250 22.31 -9.45 -5.82
N GLN A 251 23.13 -9.09 -6.82
CA GLN A 251 23.92 -7.86 -6.80
C GLN A 251 23.26 -6.77 -7.64
N LEU A 252 23.37 -5.53 -7.16
CA LEU A 252 22.98 -4.34 -7.91
C LEU A 252 24.23 -3.69 -8.51
N LEU A 253 24.28 -3.57 -9.83
CA LEU A 253 25.41 -3.01 -10.59
C LEU A 253 25.02 -1.66 -11.23
N CYS A 254 25.94 -0.68 -11.30
CA CYS A 254 25.71 0.59 -12.03
C CYS A 254 25.40 0.24 -13.49
N PRO A 255 24.22 0.59 -14.04
CA PRO A 255 23.86 0.25 -15.43
C PRO A 255 24.71 0.99 -16.48
N LYS A 256 25.54 1.97 -16.06
CA LYS A 256 26.49 2.68 -16.93
C LYS A 256 27.90 2.07 -16.93
N CYS A 257 28.42 1.61 -15.79
CA CYS A 257 29.83 1.15 -15.67
C CYS A 257 30.00 -0.24 -15.04
N SER A 258 28.91 -0.90 -14.68
CA SER A 258 28.87 -2.24 -14.05
C SER A 258 29.56 -2.37 -12.69
N SER A 259 30.02 -1.26 -12.08
CA SER A 259 30.53 -1.28 -10.70
C SER A 259 29.45 -1.72 -9.72
N LYS A 260 29.80 -2.53 -8.73
CA LYS A 260 28.87 -2.97 -7.67
C LYS A 260 28.44 -1.79 -6.80
N LEU A 261 27.12 -1.58 -6.72
CA LEU A 261 26.47 -0.55 -5.91
C LEU A 261 25.96 -1.10 -4.57
N GLY A 262 25.53 -2.36 -4.57
CA GLY A 262 24.99 -3.03 -3.39
C GLY A 262 24.38 -4.39 -3.72
N SER A 263 23.31 -4.75 -3.02
CA SER A 263 22.62 -6.05 -3.09
C SER A 263 21.11 -5.87 -2.98
N PHE A 264 20.37 -6.91 -3.35
CA PHE A 264 18.96 -7.03 -2.99
C PHE A 264 18.67 -8.42 -2.44
N ASN A 265 17.65 -8.51 -1.60
CA ASN A 265 17.07 -9.74 -1.09
C ASN A 265 15.57 -9.54 -0.84
N TRP A 266 14.74 -10.33 -1.52
CA TRP A 266 13.28 -10.24 -1.39
C TRP A 266 12.75 -10.71 -0.03
N PHE A 267 13.48 -11.58 0.68
CA PHE A 267 13.19 -11.96 2.08
C PHE A 267 13.80 -11.01 3.12
N GLY A 268 14.54 -10.02 2.65
CA GLY A 268 15.13 -8.98 3.48
C GLY A 268 16.58 -9.21 3.87
N GLU A 269 17.15 -8.17 4.46
CA GLU A 269 18.55 -8.12 4.87
C GLU A 269 18.68 -7.26 6.13
N GLN A 270 19.67 -7.56 6.97
CA GLN A 270 19.92 -6.78 8.18
C GLN A 270 20.74 -5.52 7.85
N CYS A 271 20.20 -4.34 8.18
CA CYS A 271 20.91 -3.08 8.13
C CYS A 271 22.04 -3.04 9.17
N SER A 272 23.08 -2.23 8.93
CA SER A 272 24.17 -2.01 9.88
C SER A 272 23.73 -1.43 11.24
N CYS A 273 22.53 -0.86 11.34
CA CYS A 273 21.94 -0.43 12.61
C CYS A 273 21.28 -1.59 13.40
N GLY A 274 21.25 -2.80 12.83
CA GLY A 274 20.66 -4.01 13.43
C GLY A 274 19.24 -4.34 12.98
N GLN A 275 18.59 -3.50 12.17
CA GLN A 275 17.19 -3.71 11.76
C GLN A 275 17.05 -4.58 10.54
N TRP A 276 16.05 -5.44 10.58
CA TRP A 276 15.68 -6.26 9.44
C TRP A 276 14.79 -5.46 8.50
N VAL A 277 15.21 -5.29 7.25
CA VAL A 277 14.44 -4.59 6.21
C VAL A 277 13.91 -5.62 5.23
N THR A 278 12.61 -5.63 4.94
CA THR A 278 11.98 -6.64 4.05
C THR A 278 10.89 -6.07 3.15
N PRO A 279 10.98 -6.25 1.82
CA PRO A 279 12.17 -6.69 1.07
C PRO A 279 13.31 -5.65 1.17
N ALA A 280 14.54 -6.08 0.89
CA ALA A 280 15.73 -5.24 0.96
C ALA A 280 16.31 -4.96 -0.43
N PHE A 281 16.37 -3.69 -0.83
CA PHE A 281 17.15 -3.24 -1.99
C PHE A 281 18.17 -2.20 -1.50
N GLN A 282 19.39 -2.67 -1.27
CA GLN A 282 20.43 -1.96 -0.55
C GLN A 282 21.43 -1.31 -1.53
N ILE A 283 21.66 -0.02 -1.36
CA ILE A 283 22.72 0.73 -2.04
C ILE A 283 23.69 1.27 -0.99
N HIS A 284 24.97 0.93 -1.09
CA HIS A 284 25.97 1.41 -0.13
C HIS A 284 26.24 2.90 -0.31
N LYS A 285 26.23 3.67 0.79
CA LYS A 285 26.43 5.13 0.77
C LYS A 285 27.79 5.53 0.19
N ASN A 286 28.83 4.71 0.37
CA ASN A 286 30.16 4.99 -0.19
C ASN A 286 30.29 4.71 -1.70
N ARG A 287 29.23 4.21 -2.36
CA ARG A 287 29.20 3.95 -3.81
C ARG A 287 28.40 4.99 -4.59
N VAL A 288 27.73 5.92 -3.91
CA VAL A 288 26.84 6.92 -4.52
C VAL A 288 27.01 8.26 -3.84
N ASP A 289 26.86 9.34 -4.61
CA ASP A 289 26.87 10.71 -4.08
C ASP A 289 25.47 11.34 -4.22
N GLU A 290 25.14 12.23 -3.29
CA GLU A 290 23.90 13.01 -3.36
C GLU A 290 24.05 14.17 -4.35
N ILE A 291 23.20 14.22 -5.38
CA ILE A 291 23.13 15.36 -6.30
C ILE A 291 22.09 16.34 -5.77
N LYS A 292 22.52 17.43 -5.16
CA LYS A 292 21.65 18.55 -4.79
C LYS A 292 21.37 19.39 -6.03
N CYS A 293 20.15 19.33 -6.54
CA CYS A 293 19.72 20.24 -7.60
C CYS A 293 19.63 21.64 -6.98
N LEU A 294 20.63 22.49 -7.23
CA LEU A 294 20.56 23.90 -6.86
C LEU A 294 19.39 24.51 -7.64
N GLN A 295 18.30 24.82 -6.96
CA GLN A 295 17.29 25.71 -7.54
C GLN A 295 17.93 27.08 -7.68
N ILE A 296 18.30 27.47 -8.90
CA ILE A 296 18.67 28.85 -9.21
C ILE A 296 17.37 29.64 -9.25
N PRO A 297 17.10 30.56 -8.30
CA PRO A 297 15.90 31.39 -8.36
C PRO A 297 16.00 32.28 -9.61
N GLY A 298 15.16 32.03 -10.62
CA GLY A 298 15.01 32.96 -11.76
C GLY A 298 14.91 32.35 -13.18
N LEU A 299 15.17 31.05 -13.37
CA LEU A 299 14.99 30.42 -14.70
C LEU A 299 13.58 29.82 -14.82
N ARG A 300 12.67 30.54 -15.46
CA ARG A 300 11.41 29.98 -15.96
C ARG A 300 11.73 28.87 -16.97
N PRO A 301 11.06 27.70 -16.94
CA PRO A 301 11.13 26.77 -18.05
C PRO A 301 10.58 27.48 -19.29
N GLY A 302 11.39 27.60 -20.34
CA GLY A 302 10.93 28.11 -21.62
C GLY A 302 9.91 27.14 -22.22
N ASN A 303 8.74 27.64 -22.58
CA ASN A 303 7.84 26.91 -23.46
C ASN A 303 8.51 26.78 -24.83
N SER A 304 8.79 25.55 -25.26
CA SER A 304 9.05 25.18 -26.64
C SER A 304 8.54 23.76 -26.85
#